data_AF-A0A0X3Q2N2-F1
#
_entry.id   AF-A0A0X3Q2N2-F1
#
_cell.length_a   1.000
_cell.length_b   1.000
_cell.length_c   1.000
_cell.angle_alpha   90.00
_cell.angle_beta   90.00
_cell.angle_gamma   90.00
#
_symmetry.space_group_name_H-M   'P 1'
#
loop_
_entity.id
_entity.type
_entity.pdbx_description
1 polymer ?
#
loop_
_entity_poly.entity_id
_entity_poly.type
_entity_poly.pdbx_seq_one_letter_code
_entity_poly.pdbx_strand_id
1 'polypeptide(L)'
;DYPELAQSLIQHCPDPTCMALIGSAIYDFCSQYIPAYNSETKKRYTEQAEALERIASQIATVMHDRNKTIALDLVNVPHEFLLGTNLLWVCRSTSRVNFAVTPPVQTTASMDWHNGITSPLPVFLLTLICPFLLAANSLQSWAEGPMDNKECSIERANLWERMKRFYSSARAKHMLQFIVYLAFLIMMTVVLLAKDTTQTKGALEIYLMVHYMVFCLMDVAAFILHWYASSWSTAYRSAKTTPFTFFNYFTYVVFLVWLVLRACAFEDLNVVQEVLVFFLILCYVRILDYLLVFKPFGPHIIIMKPMLQEFSIFLVVIIIVLVPQAIALQRLSFPYLEEFSVADFLSSLEYPYYNLYGEIEPDGLSGMRTDCAPNGINCPLANPMSNVLQVLYLFFALVLLINLLIAVFSEVFNRLSPKALDLWQLDRLTKTQNYRNRSAVPKPYSLFTYAYKICRFSGGFARVFAFSFATYLFDKNLTSPV
;
A
#
# COMPACT_ATOMS: atom_id res chain seq x y z
N ASP A 1 -14.24 -28.51 14.19
CA ASP A 1 -15.28 -28.63 15.23
C ASP A 1 -14.88 -29.37 16.50
N TYR A 2 -13.88 -30.27 16.47
CA TYR A 2 -13.35 -30.94 17.67
C TYR A 2 -11.96 -30.40 18.04
N PRO A 3 -11.86 -29.38 18.92
CA PRO A 3 -10.61 -28.69 19.19
C PRO A 3 -9.59 -29.55 19.93
N GLU A 4 -10.04 -30.33 20.92
CA GLU A 4 -9.18 -31.23 21.69
C GLU A 4 -8.60 -32.35 20.84
N LEU A 5 -9.42 -32.91 19.94
CA LEU A 5 -8.96 -33.91 18.97
C LEU A 5 -7.96 -33.32 17.98
N ALA A 6 -8.18 -32.09 17.51
CA ALA A 6 -7.23 -31.43 16.62
C ALA A 6 -5.87 -31.20 17.31
N GLN A 7 -5.88 -30.78 18.59
CA GLN A 7 -4.67 -30.59 19.37
C GLN A 7 -3.92 -31.90 19.62
N SER A 8 -4.63 -32.98 19.96
CA SER A 8 -4.00 -34.29 20.18
C SER A 8 -3.40 -34.84 18.88
N LEU A 9 -4.07 -34.67 17.74
CA LEU A 9 -3.55 -35.08 16.44
C LEU A 9 -2.28 -34.31 16.05
N ILE A 10 -2.24 -33.00 16.31
CA ILE A 10 -1.06 -32.17 16.01
C ILE A 10 0.18 -32.64 16.80
N GLN A 11 0.01 -33.12 18.04
CA GLN A 11 1.11 -33.65 18.84
C GLN A 11 1.75 -34.92 18.24
N HIS A 12 0.99 -35.68 17.46
CA HIS A 12 1.44 -36.92 16.84
C HIS A 12 1.84 -36.75 15.37
N CYS A 13 1.69 -35.54 14.81
CA CYS A 13 2.08 -35.25 13.44
C CYS A 13 3.61 -35.13 13.31
N PRO A 14 4.19 -35.56 12.16
CA PRO A 14 5.61 -35.40 11.89
C PRO A 14 6.03 -33.92 11.79
N ASP A 15 5.18 -33.08 11.18
CA ASP A 15 5.38 -31.64 11.01
C ASP A 15 4.30 -30.83 11.78
N PRO A 16 4.41 -30.69 13.11
CA PRO A 16 3.36 -30.08 13.94
C PRO A 16 3.17 -28.58 13.65
N THR A 17 4.24 -27.85 13.33
CA THR A 17 4.19 -26.41 13.00
C THR A 17 3.43 -26.14 11.72
N CYS A 18 3.68 -26.94 10.68
CA CYS A 18 3.01 -26.83 9.40
C CYS A 18 1.52 -27.13 9.51
N MET A 19 1.18 -28.25 10.16
CA MET A 19 -0.21 -28.64 10.37
C MET A 19 -0.99 -27.65 11.23
N ALA A 20 -0.38 -27.13 12.30
CA ALA A 20 -1.02 -26.11 13.13
C ALA A 20 -1.29 -24.81 12.34
N LEU A 21 -0.35 -24.38 11.50
CA LEU A 21 -0.50 -23.14 10.73
C LEU A 21 -1.55 -23.28 9.60
N ILE A 22 -1.59 -24.43 8.92
CA ILE A 22 -2.61 -24.75 7.93
C ILE A 22 -3.98 -24.90 8.60
N GLY A 23 -4.05 -25.59 9.74
CA GLY A 23 -5.27 -25.70 10.53
C GLY A 23 -5.84 -24.34 10.91
N SER A 24 -4.97 -23.42 11.37
CA SER A 24 -5.36 -22.03 11.65
C SER A 24 -5.96 -21.34 10.42
N ALA A 25 -5.34 -21.50 9.26
CA ALA A 25 -5.83 -20.93 8.01
C ALA A 25 -7.18 -21.51 7.56
N ILE A 26 -7.39 -22.82 7.74
CA ILE A 26 -8.66 -23.48 7.41
C ILE A 26 -9.77 -22.97 8.33
N TYR A 27 -9.53 -22.87 9.64
CA TYR A 27 -10.52 -22.34 10.58
C TYR A 27 -10.90 -20.89 10.26
N ASP A 28 -9.91 -20.06 9.92
CA ASP A 28 -10.17 -18.68 9.51
C ASP A 28 -10.94 -18.60 8.18
N PHE A 29 -10.57 -19.43 7.20
CA PHE A 29 -11.31 -19.53 5.93
C PHE A 29 -12.77 -19.94 6.17
N CYS A 30 -13.02 -20.98 6.97
CA CYS A 30 -14.37 -21.39 7.35
C CYS A 30 -15.13 -20.27 8.05
N SER A 31 -14.47 -19.48 8.91
CA SER A 31 -15.09 -18.36 9.62
C SER A 31 -15.66 -17.27 8.69
N GLN A 32 -15.11 -17.14 7.47
CA GLN A 32 -15.54 -16.16 6.48
C GLN A 32 -16.83 -16.59 5.76
N TYR A 33 -17.14 -17.88 5.71
CA TYR A 33 -18.37 -18.41 5.09
C TYR A 33 -19.55 -18.52 6.07
N ILE A 34 -19.31 -18.31 7.37
CA ILE A 34 -20.37 -18.33 8.37
C ILE A 34 -21.25 -17.07 8.22
N PRO A 35 -22.60 -17.21 8.18
CA PRO A 35 -23.51 -16.08 8.11
C PRO A 35 -23.33 -15.06 9.25
N ALA A 36 -23.52 -13.78 8.96
CA ALA A 36 -23.28 -12.69 9.92
C ALA A 36 -24.12 -12.76 11.20
N TYR A 37 -25.28 -13.42 11.18
CA TYR A 37 -26.14 -13.56 12.37
C TYR A 37 -25.59 -14.58 13.39
N ASN A 38 -24.74 -15.52 12.97
CA ASN A 38 -24.17 -16.54 13.85
C ASN A 38 -22.80 -16.09 14.39
N SER A 39 -22.83 -15.03 15.22
CA SER A 39 -21.63 -14.41 15.80
C SER A 39 -20.88 -15.35 16.74
N GLU A 40 -21.58 -16.22 17.47
CA GLU A 40 -20.98 -17.18 18.42
C GLU A 40 -20.13 -18.23 17.70
N THR A 41 -20.67 -18.86 16.65
CA THR A 41 -19.92 -19.86 15.88
C THR A 41 -18.73 -19.20 15.19
N LYS A 42 -18.92 -18.00 14.63
CA LYS A 42 -17.82 -17.24 14.04
C LYS A 42 -16.70 -16.97 15.05
N LYS A 43 -17.05 -16.50 16.25
CA LYS A 43 -16.10 -16.24 17.34
C LYS A 43 -15.35 -17.51 17.76
N ARG A 44 -16.07 -18.64 17.90
CA ARG A 44 -15.47 -19.94 18.21
C ARG A 44 -14.42 -20.34 17.17
N TYR A 45 -14.73 -20.22 15.87
CA TYR A 45 -13.79 -20.55 14.80
C TYR A 45 -12.56 -19.64 14.80
N THR A 46 -12.73 -18.34 15.04
CA THR A 46 -11.60 -17.40 15.13
C THR A 46 -10.70 -17.70 16.34
N GLU A 47 -11.28 -18.05 17.49
CA GLU A 47 -10.52 -18.44 18.69
C GLU A 47 -9.72 -19.72 18.45
N GLN A 48 -10.29 -20.71 17.76
CA GLN A 48 -9.57 -21.93 17.38
C GLN A 48 -8.44 -21.65 16.39
N ALA A 49 -8.67 -20.76 15.42
CA ALA A 49 -7.63 -20.34 14.49
C ALA A 49 -6.45 -19.68 15.23
N GLU A 50 -6.73 -18.79 16.19
CA GLU A 50 -5.71 -18.15 17.02
C GLU A 50 -4.98 -19.15 17.92
N ALA A 51 -5.69 -20.10 18.52
CA ALA A 51 -5.08 -21.12 19.38
C ALA A 51 -4.05 -21.98 18.62
N LEU A 52 -4.40 -22.41 17.41
CA LEU A 52 -3.49 -23.17 16.54
C LEU A 52 -2.29 -22.34 16.08
N GLU A 53 -2.51 -21.06 15.76
CA GLU A 53 -1.42 -20.14 15.41
C GLU A 53 -0.45 -19.93 16.58
N ARG A 54 -0.96 -19.83 17.81
CA ARG A 54 -0.14 -19.73 19.03
C ARG A 54 0.69 -20.99 19.27
N ILE A 55 0.14 -22.18 19.02
CA ILE A 55 0.90 -23.44 19.11
C ILE A 55 2.05 -23.43 18.09
N ALA A 56 1.77 -23.07 16.83
CA ALA A 56 2.79 -22.98 15.80
C ALA A 56 3.89 -21.96 16.14
N SER A 57 3.51 -20.79 16.67
CA SER A 57 4.47 -19.75 17.05
C SER A 57 5.33 -20.16 18.24
N GLN A 58 4.76 -20.82 19.24
CA GLN A 58 5.49 -21.35 20.39
C GLN A 58 6.52 -22.42 20.00
N ILE A 59 6.15 -23.34 19.10
CA ILE A 59 7.11 -24.35 18.61
C ILE A 59 8.25 -23.65 17.87
N ALA A 60 7.95 -22.68 17.00
CA ALA A 60 8.96 -21.94 16.26
C ALA A 60 9.92 -21.13 17.18
N THR A 61 9.41 -20.50 18.24
CA THR A 61 10.24 -19.77 19.22
C THR A 61 11.13 -20.73 20.00
N VAL A 62 10.59 -21.84 20.51
CA VAL A 62 11.36 -22.83 21.27
C VAL A 62 12.46 -23.46 20.41
N MET A 63 12.17 -23.74 19.13
CA MET A 63 13.18 -24.25 18.20
C MET A 63 14.28 -23.22 17.94
N HIS A 64 13.93 -21.94 17.81
CA HIS A 64 14.91 -20.87 17.63
C HIS A 64 15.86 -20.71 18.82
N ASP A 65 15.31 -20.81 20.04
CA ASP A 65 16.10 -20.69 21.27
C ASP A 65 17.06 -21.89 21.44
N ARG A 66 16.65 -23.08 20.99
CA ARG A 66 17.50 -24.29 21.02
C ARG A 66 18.57 -24.28 19.93
N ASN A 67 18.16 -24.04 18.68
CA ASN A 67 19.07 -24.02 17.55
C ASN A 67 18.57 -23.10 16.44
N LYS A 68 19.29 -22.01 16.23
CA LYS A 68 18.96 -20.99 15.23
C LYS A 68 18.98 -21.54 13.80
N THR A 69 19.89 -22.44 13.45
CA THR A 69 19.99 -22.94 12.06
C THR A 69 18.82 -23.84 11.72
N ILE A 70 18.50 -24.81 12.58
CA ILE A 70 17.35 -25.70 12.41
C ILE A 70 16.04 -24.89 12.35
N ALA A 71 15.92 -23.84 13.16
CA ALA A 71 14.74 -22.97 13.13
C ALA A 71 14.61 -22.15 11.83
N LEU A 72 15.73 -21.79 11.20
CA LEU A 72 15.72 -21.16 9.87
C LEU A 72 15.35 -22.16 8.79
N ASP A 73 15.87 -23.38 8.86
CA ASP A 73 15.55 -24.46 7.93
C ASP A 73 14.07 -24.83 8.01
N LEU A 74 13.51 -24.90 9.23
CA LEU A 74 12.08 -25.12 9.45
C LEU A 74 11.21 -24.16 8.62
N VAL A 75 11.59 -22.89 8.52
CA VAL A 75 10.79 -21.86 7.88
C VAL A 75 11.03 -21.78 6.36
N ASN A 76 12.24 -22.13 5.92
CA ASN A 76 12.71 -21.99 4.54
C ASN A 76 12.64 -23.26 3.70
N VAL A 77 12.59 -24.44 4.32
CA VAL A 77 12.54 -25.69 3.59
C VAL A 77 11.15 -25.87 2.99
N PRO A 78 11.05 -26.18 1.68
CA PRO A 78 9.78 -26.50 1.06
C PRO A 78 9.27 -27.85 1.57
N HIS A 79 7.99 -27.91 1.93
CA HIS A 79 7.37 -29.18 2.34
C HIS A 79 6.66 -29.82 1.15
N GLU A 80 6.76 -31.15 1.02
CA GLU A 80 6.02 -31.92 0.01
C GLU A 80 4.50 -31.78 0.20
N PHE A 81 4.04 -31.78 1.45
CA PHE A 81 2.64 -31.53 1.82
C PHE A 81 2.12 -30.19 1.29
N LEU A 82 3.00 -29.21 1.15
CA LEU A 82 2.72 -27.87 0.67
C LEU A 82 2.97 -27.69 -0.84
N LEU A 83 3.05 -28.79 -1.60
CA LEU A 83 3.33 -28.79 -3.04
C LEU A 83 4.64 -28.05 -3.38
N GLY A 84 5.65 -28.19 -2.52
CA GLY A 84 6.95 -27.54 -2.69
C GLY A 84 6.97 -26.06 -2.27
N THR A 85 5.97 -25.60 -1.49
CA THR A 85 5.99 -24.25 -0.90
C THR A 85 6.47 -24.26 0.55
N ASN A 86 6.94 -23.09 1.01
CA ASN A 86 7.55 -22.91 2.33
C ASN A 86 6.53 -22.37 3.33
N LEU A 87 6.82 -22.52 4.62
CA LEU A 87 5.98 -21.96 5.71
C LEU A 87 5.82 -20.44 5.64
N LEU A 88 6.84 -19.73 5.13
CA LEU A 88 6.75 -18.29 4.86
C LEU A 88 5.63 -17.93 3.86
N TRP A 89 5.42 -18.77 2.85
CA TRP A 89 4.39 -18.54 1.86
C TRP A 89 3.00 -18.71 2.47
N VAL A 90 2.82 -19.74 3.30
CA VAL A 90 1.56 -19.97 4.00
C VAL A 90 1.25 -18.82 4.96
N CYS A 91 2.24 -18.40 5.77
CA CYS A 91 2.12 -17.29 6.71
C CYS A 91 1.67 -15.99 6.01
N ARG A 92 2.29 -15.64 4.89
CA ARG A 92 1.89 -14.49 4.06
C ARG A 92 0.47 -14.64 3.51
N SER A 93 0.19 -15.77 2.86
CA SER A 93 -1.06 -15.99 2.12
C SER A 93 -2.29 -16.02 3.03
N THR A 94 -2.09 -16.42 4.29
CA THR A 94 -3.14 -16.58 5.29
C THR A 94 -3.10 -15.46 6.35
N SER A 95 -2.20 -14.47 6.18
CA SER A 95 -2.03 -13.30 7.04
C SER A 95 -1.89 -13.63 8.54
N ARG A 96 -1.12 -14.68 8.87
CA ARG A 96 -0.85 -15.10 10.26
C ARG A 96 0.18 -14.18 10.92
N VAL A 97 -0.31 -13.21 11.68
CA VAL A 97 0.51 -12.16 12.30
C VAL A 97 1.37 -12.71 13.44
N ASN A 98 0.81 -13.51 14.34
CA ASN A 98 1.53 -14.02 15.51
C ASN A 98 2.68 -14.94 15.09
N PHE A 99 2.49 -15.73 14.04
CA PHE A 99 3.56 -16.54 13.47
C PHE A 99 4.60 -15.70 12.73
N ALA A 100 4.18 -14.65 12.01
CA ALA A 100 5.10 -13.78 11.27
C ALA A 100 6.10 -13.06 12.18
N VAL A 101 5.69 -12.72 13.40
CA VAL A 101 6.50 -12.01 14.40
C VAL A 101 7.56 -12.92 15.04
N THR A 102 7.46 -14.24 14.86
CA THR A 102 8.40 -15.17 15.47
C THR A 102 9.85 -14.87 15.05
N PRO A 103 10.82 -15.03 15.97
CA PRO A 103 12.24 -14.81 15.67
C PRO A 103 12.76 -15.48 14.40
N PRO A 104 12.49 -16.78 14.10
CA PRO A 104 13.02 -17.42 12.90
C PRO A 104 12.46 -16.82 11.60
N VAL A 105 11.20 -16.36 11.60
CA VAL A 105 10.61 -15.69 10.44
C VAL A 105 11.23 -14.30 10.24
N GLN A 106 11.39 -13.52 11.31
CA GLN A 106 11.96 -12.19 11.24
C GLN A 106 13.46 -12.18 10.91
N THR A 107 14.24 -13.14 11.42
CA THR A 107 15.64 -13.31 11.04
C THR A 107 15.77 -13.68 9.58
N THR A 108 14.96 -14.62 9.09
CA THR A 108 14.90 -14.97 7.66
C THR A 108 14.53 -13.77 6.81
N ALA A 109 13.48 -13.02 7.17
CA ALA A 109 13.07 -11.81 6.45
C ALA A 109 14.19 -10.76 6.41
N SER A 110 14.91 -10.58 7.52
CA SER A 110 16.04 -9.65 7.59
C SER A 110 17.22 -10.12 6.73
N MET A 111 17.51 -11.42 6.71
CA MET A 111 18.53 -12.02 5.86
C MET A 111 18.19 -11.87 4.38
N ASP A 112 16.96 -12.18 3.98
CA ASP A 112 16.46 -12.00 2.62
C ASP A 112 16.49 -10.51 2.18
N TRP A 113 16.21 -9.60 3.11
CA TRP A 113 16.24 -8.16 2.85
C TRP A 113 17.66 -7.67 2.50
N HIS A 114 18.64 -8.09 3.30
CA HIS A 114 20.03 -7.65 3.20
C HIS A 114 20.88 -8.49 2.26
N ASN A 115 20.47 -9.72 1.93
CA ASN A 115 21.24 -10.70 1.15
C ASN A 115 22.66 -10.94 1.68
N GLY A 116 22.83 -10.91 3.01
CA GLY A 116 24.12 -11.03 3.70
C GLY A 116 24.92 -9.73 3.85
N ILE A 117 24.40 -8.58 3.42
CA ILE A 117 25.14 -7.31 3.40
C ILE A 117 24.77 -6.45 4.60
N THR A 118 25.76 -6.14 5.44
CA THR A 118 25.57 -5.28 6.61
C THR A 118 26.38 -4.00 6.44
N SER A 119 25.66 -2.87 6.43
CA SER A 119 26.26 -1.53 6.35
C SER A 119 25.34 -0.47 6.96
N PRO A 120 25.91 0.61 7.53
CA PRO A 120 25.14 1.75 7.98
C PRO A 120 24.47 2.44 6.78
N LEU A 121 23.30 3.06 7.00
CA LEU A 121 22.48 3.65 5.94
C LEU A 121 23.23 4.64 5.02
N PRO A 122 24.06 5.58 5.51
CA PRO A 122 24.77 6.53 4.65
C PRO A 122 25.75 5.85 3.70
N VAL A 123 26.52 4.88 4.20
CA VAL A 123 27.48 4.09 3.40
C VAL A 123 26.73 3.25 2.37
N PHE A 124 25.57 2.69 2.74
CA PHE A 124 24.72 1.95 1.80
C PHE A 124 24.21 2.82 0.65
N LEU A 125 23.77 4.06 0.94
CA LEU A 125 23.30 4.98 -0.10
C LEU A 125 24.43 5.43 -1.02
N LEU A 126 25.61 5.73 -0.46
CA LEU A 126 26.78 6.11 -1.24
C LEU A 126 27.24 4.97 -2.17
N THR A 127 27.26 3.73 -1.67
CA THR A 127 27.63 2.54 -2.45
C THR A 127 26.61 2.17 -3.53
N LEU A 128 25.35 2.57 -3.37
CA LEU A 128 24.30 2.39 -4.37
C LEU A 128 24.45 3.37 -5.56
N ILE A 129 24.99 4.57 -5.34
CA ILE A 129 25.28 5.54 -6.40
C ILE A 129 26.64 5.24 -7.06
N CYS A 130 27.64 4.93 -6.24
CA CYS A 130 29.01 4.70 -6.67
C CYS A 130 29.41 3.23 -6.40
N PRO A 131 29.21 2.32 -7.37
CA PRO A 131 29.46 0.89 -7.17
C PRO A 131 30.95 0.55 -6.96
N PHE A 132 31.87 1.45 -7.32
CA PHE A 132 33.30 1.26 -7.08
C PHE A 132 33.67 1.18 -5.58
N LEU A 133 32.84 1.73 -4.68
CA LEU A 133 33.06 1.60 -3.23
C LEU A 133 32.90 0.17 -2.70
N LEU A 134 32.28 -0.74 -3.48
CA LEU A 134 32.19 -2.18 -3.13
C LEU A 134 33.55 -2.90 -3.13
N ALA A 135 34.60 -2.27 -3.67
CA ALA A 135 35.96 -2.78 -3.60
C ALA A 135 36.59 -2.62 -2.20
N ALA A 136 36.11 -1.65 -1.40
CA ALA A 136 36.68 -1.37 -0.09
C ALA A 136 36.10 -2.30 0.98
N ASN A 137 36.90 -3.27 1.42
CA ASN A 137 36.51 -4.28 2.43
C ASN A 137 36.24 -3.68 3.82
N SER A 138 36.70 -2.45 4.11
CA SER A 138 36.50 -1.79 5.41
C SER A 138 35.11 -1.19 5.61
N LEU A 139 34.38 -0.94 4.53
CA LEU A 139 33.10 -0.20 4.58
C LEU A 139 31.88 -1.11 4.75
N GLN A 140 32.00 -2.41 4.45
CA GLN A 140 30.88 -3.34 4.44
C GLN A 140 31.30 -4.72 4.93
N SER A 141 30.55 -5.26 5.90
CA SER A 141 30.68 -6.64 6.33
C SER A 141 29.70 -7.54 5.56
N TRP A 142 30.23 -8.65 5.07
CA TRP A 142 29.48 -9.65 4.30
C TRP A 142 29.35 -10.89 5.18
N ALA A 143 28.12 -11.22 5.57
CA ALA A 143 27.80 -12.44 6.28
C ALA A 143 27.50 -13.55 5.27
N GLU A 144 27.98 -14.76 5.56
CA GLU A 144 27.56 -15.98 4.86
C GLU A 144 26.05 -16.17 5.08
N GLY A 145 25.30 -16.26 3.99
CA GLY A 145 23.87 -16.55 4.06
C GLY A 145 23.64 -18.04 4.35
N PRO A 146 22.54 -18.43 5.02
CA PRO A 146 22.22 -19.86 5.24
C PRO A 146 21.91 -20.62 3.93
N MET A 147 21.69 -19.89 2.82
CA MET A 147 21.42 -20.44 1.48
C MET A 147 22.65 -20.41 0.57
N ASP A 148 23.81 -19.94 1.06
CA ASP A 148 25.04 -20.02 0.28
C ASP A 148 25.57 -21.46 0.40
N ASN A 149 25.55 -22.21 -0.71
CA ASN A 149 26.40 -23.38 -0.84
C ASN A 149 27.82 -22.96 -0.46
N LYS A 150 28.50 -23.76 0.39
CA LYS A 150 29.86 -23.54 0.91
C LYS A 150 30.94 -23.27 -0.16
N GLU A 151 30.59 -23.32 -1.44
CA GLU A 151 31.47 -23.12 -2.60
C GLU A 151 31.73 -21.64 -2.95
N CYS A 152 30.97 -20.67 -2.42
CA CYS A 152 31.20 -19.25 -2.72
C CYS A 152 31.69 -18.48 -1.48
N SER A 153 32.91 -18.77 -1.05
CA SER A 153 33.58 -17.97 -0.03
C SER A 153 33.88 -16.56 -0.56
N ILE A 154 33.34 -15.58 0.14
CA ILE A 154 33.29 -14.14 -0.22
C ILE A 154 34.69 -13.51 -0.39
N GLU A 155 35.73 -14.15 0.16
CA GLU A 155 37.13 -13.68 0.07
C GLU A 155 37.70 -13.69 -1.36
N ARG A 156 37.13 -14.48 -2.29
CA ARG A 156 37.62 -14.58 -3.68
C ARG A 156 36.63 -14.08 -4.75
N ALA A 157 35.51 -13.47 -4.37
CA ALA A 157 34.53 -12.98 -5.33
C ALA A 157 35.03 -11.73 -6.08
N ASN A 158 34.99 -11.78 -7.41
CA ASN A 158 35.33 -10.65 -8.27
C ASN A 158 34.40 -9.45 -7.98
N LEU A 159 34.86 -8.21 -8.23
CA LEU A 159 34.04 -6.99 -8.05
C LEU A 159 32.66 -7.11 -8.72
N TRP A 160 32.61 -7.74 -9.89
CA TRP A 160 31.37 -7.98 -10.63
C TRP A 160 30.36 -8.86 -9.88
N GLU A 161 30.83 -9.92 -9.22
CA GLU A 161 29.96 -10.80 -8.43
C GLU A 161 29.43 -10.08 -7.19
N ARG A 162 30.28 -9.26 -6.54
CA ARG A 162 29.87 -8.39 -5.44
C ARG A 162 28.80 -7.39 -5.86
N MET A 163 28.99 -6.73 -7.01
CA MET A 163 27.98 -5.83 -7.58
C MET A 163 26.68 -6.57 -7.90
N LYS A 164 26.75 -7.74 -8.54
CA LYS A 164 25.58 -8.55 -8.86
C LYS A 164 24.82 -8.95 -7.59
N ARG A 165 25.53 -9.37 -6.53
CA ARG A 165 24.92 -9.74 -5.25
C ARG A 165 24.28 -8.55 -4.54
N PHE A 166 24.95 -7.39 -4.55
CA PHE A 166 24.45 -6.14 -3.98
C PHE A 166 23.17 -5.66 -4.64
N TYR A 167 23.18 -5.48 -5.97
CA TYR A 167 21.99 -5.03 -6.71
C TYR A 167 20.87 -6.09 -6.79
N SER A 168 21.19 -7.37 -6.55
CA SER A 168 20.19 -8.41 -6.41
C SER A 168 19.46 -8.37 -5.06
N SER A 169 20.00 -7.70 -4.04
CA SER A 169 19.36 -7.60 -2.72
C SER A 169 18.02 -6.84 -2.79
N ALA A 170 17.04 -7.27 -1.98
CA ALA A 170 15.73 -6.61 -1.91
C ALA A 170 15.85 -5.15 -1.43
N ARG A 171 16.76 -4.90 -0.47
CA ARG A 171 17.07 -3.55 0.01
C ARG A 171 17.58 -2.63 -1.10
N ALA A 172 18.53 -3.08 -1.91
CA ALA A 172 19.06 -2.26 -3.01
C ALA A 172 18.00 -1.98 -4.08
N LYS A 173 17.24 -3.00 -4.48
CA LYS A 173 16.12 -2.85 -5.44
C LYS A 173 15.10 -1.82 -4.97
N HIS A 174 14.72 -1.87 -3.69
CA HIS A 174 13.78 -0.93 -3.11
C HIS A 174 14.33 0.50 -3.04
N MET A 175 15.56 0.68 -2.54
CA MET A 175 16.18 2.01 -2.42
C MET A 175 16.42 2.66 -3.78
N LEU A 176 16.87 1.89 -4.76
CA LEU A 176 17.06 2.37 -6.12
C LEU A 176 15.73 2.79 -6.76
N GLN A 177 14.66 2.00 -6.56
CA GLN A 177 13.31 2.38 -6.99
C GLN A 177 12.85 3.67 -6.32
N PHE A 178 13.12 3.82 -5.03
CA PHE A 178 12.73 5.00 -4.25
C PHE A 178 13.46 6.27 -4.72
N ILE A 179 14.77 6.19 -4.98
CA ILE A 179 15.56 7.31 -5.50
C ILE A 179 15.09 7.72 -6.90
N VAL A 180 14.87 6.75 -7.80
CA VAL A 180 14.34 7.04 -9.14
C VAL A 180 12.95 7.70 -9.05
N TYR A 181 12.11 7.24 -8.14
CA TYR A 181 10.78 7.83 -7.92
C TYR A 181 10.87 9.26 -7.36
N LEU A 182 11.77 9.53 -6.42
CA LEU A 182 12.00 10.88 -5.90
C LEU A 182 12.51 11.83 -6.98
N ALA A 183 13.44 11.39 -7.82
CA ALA A 183 13.92 12.16 -8.96
C ALA A 183 12.80 12.47 -9.96
N PHE A 184 11.92 11.49 -10.23
CA PHE A 184 10.72 11.68 -11.04
C PHE A 184 9.78 12.74 -10.45
N LEU A 185 9.54 12.73 -9.13
CA LEU A 185 8.71 13.73 -8.47
C LEU A 185 9.31 15.14 -8.59
N ILE A 186 10.61 15.29 -8.35
CA ILE A 186 11.29 16.59 -8.50
C ILE A 186 11.13 17.10 -9.93
N MET A 187 11.32 16.22 -10.91
CA MET A 187 11.17 16.55 -12.32
C MET A 187 9.73 16.93 -12.70
N MET A 188 8.72 16.20 -12.19
CA MET A 188 7.31 16.56 -12.33
C MET A 188 7.02 17.95 -11.76
N THR A 189 7.53 18.22 -10.55
CA THR A 189 7.39 19.52 -9.88
C THR A 189 8.03 20.63 -10.71
N VAL A 190 9.22 20.42 -11.28
CA VAL A 190 9.85 21.39 -12.17
C VAL A 190 8.99 21.68 -13.41
N VAL A 191 8.41 20.67 -14.06
CA VAL A 191 7.50 20.91 -15.21
C VAL A 191 6.26 21.66 -14.82
N LEU A 192 5.65 21.29 -13.70
CA LEU A 192 4.42 21.93 -13.24
C LEU A 192 4.68 23.41 -12.89
N LEU A 193 5.78 23.72 -12.21
CA LEU A 193 6.12 25.11 -11.86
C LEU A 193 6.64 25.93 -13.04
N ALA A 194 7.28 25.30 -14.02
CA ALA A 194 7.81 25.99 -15.20
C ALA A 194 6.74 26.57 -16.13
N LYS A 195 5.44 26.36 -15.83
CA LYS A 195 4.25 26.84 -16.55
C LYS A 195 4.49 27.05 -18.05
N ASP A 196 4.36 25.98 -18.82
CA ASP A 196 4.34 26.10 -20.28
C ASP A 196 3.09 26.89 -20.72
N THR A 197 3.29 28.11 -21.21
CA THR A 197 2.26 28.97 -21.81
C THR A 197 2.03 28.68 -23.30
N THR A 198 2.75 27.70 -23.85
CA THR A 198 2.69 27.33 -25.27
C THR A 198 2.08 25.94 -25.43
N GLN A 199 1.30 25.71 -26.49
CA GLN A 199 0.73 24.39 -26.78
C GLN A 199 1.80 23.33 -27.14
N THR A 200 3.03 23.76 -27.43
CA THR A 200 4.14 22.87 -27.75
C THR A 200 4.56 22.07 -26.53
N LYS A 201 4.59 20.74 -26.66
CA LYS A 201 5.01 19.83 -25.59
C LYS A 201 6.51 19.95 -25.38
N GLY A 202 6.93 20.34 -24.18
CA GLY A 202 8.34 20.35 -23.81
C GLY A 202 8.93 18.93 -23.84
N ALA A 203 10.22 18.80 -24.18
CA ALA A 203 10.89 17.49 -24.21
C ALA A 203 10.82 16.75 -22.86
N LEU A 204 10.88 17.51 -21.77
CA LEU A 204 10.83 16.99 -20.40
C LEU A 204 9.40 16.58 -20.01
N GLU A 205 8.37 17.28 -20.51
CA GLU A 205 6.96 16.88 -20.37
C GLU A 205 6.69 15.54 -21.09
N ILE A 206 7.17 15.39 -22.32
CA ILE A 206 7.06 14.12 -23.08
C ILE A 206 7.77 12.99 -22.33
N TYR A 207 8.97 13.26 -21.79
CA TYR A 207 9.68 12.28 -20.99
C TYR A 207 8.87 11.84 -19.76
N LEU A 208 8.23 12.76 -19.04
CA LEU A 208 7.35 12.43 -17.90
C LEU A 208 6.16 11.55 -18.30
N MET A 209 5.49 11.91 -19.40
CA MET A 209 4.38 11.11 -19.94
C MET A 209 4.82 9.68 -20.23
N VAL A 210 5.92 9.51 -20.96
CA VAL A 210 6.45 8.18 -21.31
C VAL A 210 6.93 7.44 -20.07
N HIS A 211 7.65 8.11 -19.18
CA HIS A 211 8.20 7.52 -17.95
C HIS A 211 7.09 6.94 -17.08
N TYR A 212 6.06 7.72 -16.76
CA TYR A 212 4.98 7.27 -15.89
C TYR A 212 4.04 6.29 -16.60
N MET A 213 3.85 6.41 -17.92
CA MET A 213 3.12 5.41 -18.71
C MET A 213 3.81 4.04 -18.64
N VAL A 214 5.13 3.99 -18.83
CA VAL A 214 5.89 2.73 -18.69
C VAL A 214 5.81 2.23 -17.26
N PHE A 215 5.94 3.11 -16.26
CA PHE A 215 5.79 2.73 -14.85
C PHE A 215 4.44 2.03 -14.57
N CYS A 216 3.33 2.62 -15.04
CA CYS A 216 1.98 2.06 -14.93
C CYS A 216 1.87 0.70 -15.64
N LEU A 217 2.33 0.61 -16.89
CA LEU A 217 2.32 -0.64 -17.66
C LEU A 217 3.09 -1.76 -16.96
N MET A 218 4.22 -1.45 -16.31
CA MET A 218 5.01 -2.43 -15.59
C MET A 218 4.35 -2.93 -14.30
N ASP A 219 3.53 -2.13 -13.63
CA ASP A 219 2.73 -2.58 -12.49
C ASP A 219 1.54 -3.43 -12.93
N VAL A 220 0.85 -3.02 -14.00
CA VAL A 220 -0.22 -3.82 -14.61
C VAL A 220 0.31 -5.17 -15.10
N ALA A 221 1.46 -5.19 -15.78
CA ALA A 221 2.14 -6.41 -16.20
C ALA A 221 2.48 -7.33 -15.02
N ALA A 222 2.97 -6.77 -13.91
CA ALA A 222 3.26 -7.53 -12.70
C ALA A 222 2.00 -8.15 -12.10
N PHE A 223 0.88 -7.40 -12.11
CA PHE A 223 -0.41 -7.88 -11.65
C PHE A 223 -0.95 -9.00 -12.55
N ILE A 224 -0.87 -8.85 -13.88
CA ILE A 224 -1.29 -9.88 -14.84
C ILE A 224 -0.48 -11.17 -14.67
N LEU A 225 0.85 -11.06 -14.51
CA LEU A 225 1.69 -12.23 -14.25
C LEU A 225 1.30 -12.93 -12.94
N HIS A 226 0.94 -12.18 -11.90
CA HIS A 226 0.49 -12.74 -10.63
C HIS A 226 -0.89 -13.40 -10.75
N TRP A 227 -1.81 -12.76 -11.47
CA TRP A 227 -3.12 -13.34 -11.79
C TRP A 227 -2.97 -14.66 -12.54
N TYR A 228 -2.16 -14.67 -13.60
CA TYR A 228 -1.92 -15.86 -14.40
C TYR A 228 -1.25 -17.00 -13.60
N ALA A 229 -0.27 -16.67 -12.76
CA ALA A 229 0.45 -17.68 -11.98
C ALA A 229 -0.36 -18.31 -10.85
N SER A 230 -1.47 -17.68 -10.44
CA SER A 230 -2.30 -18.16 -9.35
C SER A 230 -3.73 -18.42 -9.84
N SER A 231 -4.65 -17.54 -9.48
CA SER A 231 -6.03 -17.53 -9.94
C SER A 231 -6.57 -16.11 -9.75
N TRP A 232 -7.64 -15.75 -10.45
CA TRP A 232 -8.26 -14.43 -10.33
C TRP A 232 -8.64 -14.10 -8.90
N SER A 233 -9.25 -15.07 -8.20
CA SER A 233 -9.71 -14.89 -6.81
C SER A 233 -8.54 -14.60 -5.86
N THR A 234 -7.43 -15.31 -6.02
CA THR A 234 -6.22 -15.15 -5.21
C THR A 234 -5.51 -13.83 -5.51
N ALA A 235 -5.36 -13.47 -6.78
CA ALA A 235 -4.72 -12.22 -7.17
C ALA A 235 -5.53 -10.99 -6.76
N TYR A 236 -6.86 -11.03 -6.93
CA TYR A 236 -7.75 -9.98 -6.46
C TYR A 236 -7.73 -9.86 -4.93
N ARG A 237 -7.78 -10.99 -4.20
CA ARG A 237 -7.64 -10.99 -2.74
C ARG A 237 -6.30 -10.39 -2.32
N SER A 238 -5.20 -10.80 -2.95
CA SER A 238 -3.87 -10.23 -2.68
C SER A 238 -3.80 -8.74 -2.96
N ALA A 239 -4.44 -8.24 -4.02
CA ALA A 239 -4.48 -6.81 -4.33
C ALA A 239 -5.30 -6.02 -3.31
N LYS A 240 -6.38 -6.62 -2.78
CA LYS A 240 -7.21 -6.01 -1.74
C LYS A 240 -6.52 -5.96 -0.38
N THR A 241 -5.73 -6.98 -0.04
CA THR A 241 -5.05 -7.07 1.26
C THR A 241 -3.77 -6.26 1.33
N THR A 242 -3.09 -6.05 0.20
CA THR A 242 -1.85 -5.26 0.15
C THR A 242 -2.15 -3.78 0.44
N PRO A 243 -1.43 -3.13 1.37
CA PRO A 243 -1.62 -1.70 1.64
C PRO A 243 -1.30 -0.85 0.41
N PHE A 244 -2.01 0.28 0.26
CA PHE A 244 -1.85 1.24 -0.85
C PHE A 244 -2.15 0.75 -2.27
N THR A 245 -2.40 -0.53 -2.51
CA THR A 245 -2.69 -1.03 -3.88
C THR A 245 -3.91 -0.36 -4.52
N PHE A 246 -5.02 -0.21 -3.78
CA PHE A 246 -6.19 0.54 -4.26
C PHE A 246 -5.85 2.00 -4.61
N PHE A 247 -5.11 2.67 -3.74
CA PHE A 247 -4.67 4.06 -3.95
C PHE A 247 -3.78 4.18 -5.19
N ASN A 248 -2.85 3.24 -5.37
CA ASN A 248 -1.97 3.21 -6.55
C ASN A 248 -2.76 3.06 -7.86
N TYR A 249 -3.79 2.21 -7.89
CA TYR A 249 -4.67 2.10 -9.06
C TYR A 249 -5.47 3.37 -9.32
N PHE A 250 -5.98 4.02 -8.26
CA PHE A 250 -6.64 5.31 -8.38
C PHE A 250 -5.72 6.37 -9.00
N THR A 251 -4.47 6.46 -8.55
CA THR A 251 -3.46 7.36 -9.14
C THR A 251 -3.21 7.06 -10.62
N TYR A 252 -3.20 5.80 -11.04
CA TYR A 252 -3.05 5.44 -12.46
C TYR A 252 -4.25 5.87 -13.32
N VAL A 253 -5.47 5.75 -12.80
CA VAL A 253 -6.67 6.22 -13.51
C VAL A 253 -6.60 7.73 -13.72
N VAL A 254 -6.25 8.49 -12.69
CA VAL A 254 -6.08 9.96 -12.78
C VAL A 254 -5.00 10.33 -13.80
N PHE A 255 -3.87 9.60 -13.80
CA PHE A 255 -2.83 9.78 -14.81
C PHE A 255 -3.32 9.53 -16.24
N LEU A 256 -4.09 8.46 -16.47
CA LEU A 256 -4.61 8.15 -17.79
C LEU A 256 -5.59 9.22 -18.27
N VAL A 257 -6.44 9.74 -17.38
CA VAL A 257 -7.33 10.88 -17.70
C VAL A 257 -6.49 12.09 -18.11
N TRP A 258 -5.48 12.47 -17.33
CA TRP A 258 -4.58 13.57 -17.69
C TRP A 258 -3.87 13.35 -19.02
N LEU A 259 -3.32 12.14 -19.25
CA LEU A 259 -2.62 11.77 -20.47
C LEU A 259 -3.54 11.90 -21.69
N VAL A 260 -4.79 11.43 -21.60
CA VAL A 260 -5.77 11.55 -22.69
C VAL A 260 -6.12 13.00 -22.97
N LEU A 261 -6.42 13.80 -21.94
CA LEU A 261 -6.70 15.23 -22.09
C LEU A 261 -5.55 15.98 -22.79
N ARG A 262 -4.32 15.67 -22.41
CA ARG A 262 -3.12 16.29 -22.99
C ARG A 262 -2.75 15.72 -24.36
N ALA A 263 -3.05 14.45 -24.65
CA ALA A 263 -2.84 13.82 -25.95
C ALA A 263 -3.84 14.33 -27.00
N CYS A 264 -5.10 14.50 -26.62
CA CYS A 264 -6.16 15.06 -27.46
C CYS A 264 -6.07 16.58 -27.66
N ALA A 265 -5.07 17.25 -27.07
CA ALA A 265 -4.88 18.69 -27.15
C ALA A 265 -6.14 19.49 -26.79
N PHE A 266 -6.75 19.16 -25.63
CA PHE A 266 -7.93 19.86 -25.13
C PHE A 266 -7.70 21.38 -25.06
N GLU A 267 -8.71 22.16 -25.46
CA GLU A 267 -8.58 23.61 -25.64
C GLU A 267 -8.29 24.35 -24.31
N ASP A 268 -8.92 23.91 -23.22
CA ASP A 268 -8.71 24.51 -21.88
C ASP A 268 -7.47 23.94 -21.18
N LEU A 269 -6.32 24.57 -21.41
CA LEU A 269 -5.05 24.18 -20.77
C LEU A 269 -5.11 24.27 -19.23
N ASN A 270 -5.94 25.14 -18.67
CA ASN A 270 -6.11 25.30 -17.22
C ASN A 270 -6.63 24.00 -16.59
N VAL A 271 -7.65 23.37 -17.18
CA VAL A 271 -8.21 22.10 -16.70
C VAL A 271 -7.15 20.99 -16.74
N VAL A 272 -6.35 20.95 -17.80
CA VAL A 272 -5.25 19.98 -17.92
C VAL A 272 -4.19 20.18 -16.84
N GLN A 273 -3.88 21.43 -16.49
CA GLN A 273 -2.96 21.76 -15.41
C GLN A 273 -3.54 21.42 -14.04
N GLU A 274 -4.82 21.69 -13.78
CA GLU A 274 -5.50 21.34 -12.52
C GLU A 274 -5.47 19.83 -12.28
N VAL A 275 -5.75 19.02 -13.31
CA VAL A 275 -5.65 17.56 -13.21
C VAL A 275 -4.20 17.12 -12.97
N LEU A 276 -3.21 17.81 -13.55
CA LEU A 276 -1.78 17.55 -13.30
C LEU A 276 -1.38 17.84 -11.85
N VAL A 277 -1.87 18.96 -11.28
CA VAL A 277 -1.65 19.32 -9.86
C VAL A 277 -2.24 18.23 -8.96
N PHE A 278 -3.48 17.82 -9.23
CA PHE A 278 -4.13 16.76 -8.47
C PHE A 278 -3.35 15.43 -8.56
N PHE A 279 -2.90 15.08 -9.77
CA PHE A 279 -2.04 13.90 -9.98
C PHE A 279 -0.71 14.00 -9.21
N LEU A 280 -0.07 15.17 -9.17
CA LEU A 280 1.15 15.40 -8.41
C LEU A 280 0.94 15.16 -6.91
N ILE A 281 -0.14 15.68 -6.34
CA ILE A 281 -0.50 15.47 -4.93
C ILE A 281 -0.64 13.97 -4.63
N LEU A 282 -1.35 13.23 -5.48
CA LEU A 282 -1.49 11.77 -5.33
C LEU A 282 -0.14 11.05 -5.40
N CYS A 283 0.77 11.51 -6.27
CA CYS A 283 2.12 10.98 -6.37
C CYS A 283 2.95 11.27 -5.09
N TYR A 284 2.79 12.43 -4.45
CA TYR A 284 3.43 12.68 -3.15
C TYR A 284 2.88 11.76 -2.05
N VAL A 285 1.57 11.54 -1.98
CA VAL A 285 0.97 10.60 -1.02
C VAL A 285 1.52 9.17 -1.21
N ARG A 286 1.82 8.78 -2.46
CA ARG A 286 2.45 7.47 -2.76
C ARG A 286 3.84 7.28 -2.13
N ILE A 287 4.55 8.35 -1.76
CA ILE A 287 5.81 8.24 -1.00
C ILE A 287 5.63 7.40 0.27
N LEU A 288 4.45 7.46 0.91
CA LEU A 288 4.14 6.70 2.11
C LEU A 288 4.25 5.17 1.90
N ASP A 289 3.95 4.67 0.70
CA ASP A 289 4.10 3.25 0.37
C ASP A 289 5.59 2.82 0.37
N TYR A 290 6.48 3.72 -0.07
CA TYR A 290 7.92 3.48 0.02
C TYR A 290 8.41 3.60 1.46
N LEU A 291 7.89 4.57 2.23
CA LEU A 291 8.29 4.76 3.63
C LEU A 291 7.86 3.63 4.56
N LEU A 292 6.83 2.86 4.18
CA LEU A 292 6.29 1.75 4.98
C LEU A 292 7.34 0.68 5.33
N VAL A 293 8.39 0.51 4.54
CA VAL A 293 9.45 -0.49 4.79
C VAL A 293 10.35 -0.09 5.97
N PHE A 294 10.46 1.20 6.27
CA PHE A 294 11.34 1.69 7.33
C PHE A 294 10.69 1.52 8.71
N LYS A 295 11.43 0.94 9.65
CA LYS A 295 11.00 0.74 11.04
C LYS A 295 10.44 2.00 11.73
N PRO A 296 11.04 3.20 11.62
CA PRO A 296 10.51 4.39 12.31
C PRO A 296 9.17 4.88 11.77
N PHE A 297 8.85 4.64 10.49
CA PHE A 297 7.62 5.16 9.87
C PHE A 297 6.54 4.08 9.72
N GLY A 298 6.95 2.83 9.50
CA GLY A 298 6.07 1.75 9.11
C GLY A 298 4.87 1.53 10.03
N PRO A 299 5.07 1.29 11.35
CA PRO A 299 3.96 1.10 12.28
C PRO A 299 2.98 2.29 12.32
N HIS A 300 3.49 3.52 12.25
CA HIS A 300 2.64 4.72 12.23
C HIS A 300 1.78 4.80 10.95
N ILE A 301 2.37 4.49 9.79
CA ILE A 301 1.63 4.46 8.52
C ILE A 301 0.53 3.38 8.53
N ILE A 302 0.77 2.24 9.18
CA ILE A 302 -0.24 1.18 9.32
C ILE A 302 -1.43 1.64 10.16
N ILE A 303 -1.19 2.36 11.26
CA ILE A 303 -2.25 2.89 12.13
C ILE A 303 -3.06 3.99 11.41
N MET A 304 -2.41 4.77 10.54
CA MET A 304 -3.05 5.88 9.83
C MET A 304 -4.25 5.42 8.97
N LYS A 305 -4.18 4.24 8.34
CA LYS A 305 -5.26 3.76 7.45
C LYS A 305 -6.60 3.56 8.19
N PRO A 306 -6.67 2.80 9.31
CA PRO A 306 -7.90 2.69 10.10
C PRO A 306 -8.38 4.03 10.66
N MET A 307 -7.46 4.92 11.08
CA MET A 307 -7.84 6.25 11.56
C MET A 307 -8.56 7.07 10.50
N LEU A 308 -8.10 7.02 9.24
CA LEU A 308 -8.76 7.70 8.13
C LEU A 308 -10.14 7.12 7.80
N GLN A 309 -10.38 5.83 8.07
CA GLN A 309 -11.70 5.21 7.90
C GLN A 309 -12.69 5.72 8.94
N GLU A 310 -12.28 5.80 10.20
CA GLU A 310 -13.10 6.38 11.27
C GLU A 310 -13.34 7.87 11.05
N PHE A 311 -12.32 8.59 10.56
CA PHE A 311 -12.46 9.97 10.14
C PHE A 311 -13.53 10.15 9.05
N SER A 312 -13.58 9.24 8.06
CA SER A 312 -14.60 9.35 6.99
C SER A 312 -16.03 9.17 7.50
N ILE A 313 -16.23 8.36 8.55
CA ILE A 313 -17.54 8.22 9.22
C ILE A 313 -17.86 9.51 9.98
N PHE A 314 -16.88 10.06 10.69
CA PHE A 314 -17.04 11.31 11.44
C PHE A 314 -17.30 12.52 10.54
N LEU A 315 -16.75 12.54 9.32
CA LEU A 315 -16.98 13.59 8.33
C LEU A 315 -18.48 13.79 8.05
N VAL A 316 -19.28 12.71 8.08
CA VAL A 316 -20.74 12.80 7.94
C VAL A 316 -21.36 13.63 9.07
N VAL A 317 -20.89 13.45 10.31
CA VAL A 317 -21.34 14.22 11.48
C VAL A 317 -20.96 15.70 11.34
N ILE A 318 -19.74 15.98 10.86
CA ILE A 318 -19.30 17.36 10.57
C ILE A 318 -20.22 18.00 9.53
N ILE A 319 -20.52 17.30 8.43
CA ILE A 319 -21.40 17.81 7.36
C ILE A 319 -22.81 18.13 7.90
N ILE A 320 -23.36 17.29 8.79
CA ILE A 320 -24.68 17.51 9.42
C ILE A 320 -24.74 18.81 10.21
N VAL A 321 -23.63 19.24 10.82
CA VAL A 321 -23.57 20.50 11.58
C VAL A 321 -23.16 21.68 10.71
N LEU A 322 -22.30 21.45 9.71
CA LEU A 322 -21.75 22.49 8.83
C LEU A 322 -22.80 23.01 7.83
N VAL A 323 -23.57 22.12 7.20
CA VAL A 323 -24.53 22.51 6.15
C VAL A 323 -25.66 23.41 6.69
N PRO A 324 -26.32 23.11 7.83
CA PRO A 324 -27.33 24.01 8.39
C PRO A 324 -26.76 25.38 8.75
N GLN A 325 -25.52 25.45 9.24
CA GLN A 325 -24.87 26.72 9.54
C GLN A 325 -24.63 27.55 8.27
N ALA A 326 -24.18 26.93 7.19
CA ALA A 326 -24.02 27.62 5.91
C ALA A 326 -25.35 28.14 5.35
N ILE A 327 -26.42 27.34 5.44
CA ILE A 327 -27.77 27.75 5.02
C ILE A 327 -28.25 28.95 5.86
N ALA A 328 -28.05 28.89 7.18
CA ALA A 328 -28.42 29.97 8.09
C ALA A 328 -27.62 31.24 7.78
N LEU A 329 -26.30 31.11 7.59
CA LEU A 329 -25.41 32.20 7.22
C LEU A 329 -25.87 32.86 5.92
N GLN A 330 -26.08 32.07 4.87
CA GLN A 330 -26.48 32.58 3.55
C GLN A 330 -27.81 33.34 3.63
N ARG A 331 -28.82 32.81 4.32
CA ARG A 331 -30.15 33.44 4.39
C ARG A 331 -30.22 34.63 5.32
N LEU A 332 -29.46 34.64 6.41
CA LEU A 332 -29.49 35.74 7.37
C LEU A 332 -28.62 36.91 6.93
N SER A 333 -27.53 36.65 6.20
CA SER A 333 -26.62 37.68 5.71
C SER A 333 -27.03 38.26 4.35
N PHE A 334 -27.70 37.50 3.48
CA PHE A 334 -28.16 37.96 2.16
C PHE A 334 -29.70 37.85 2.01
N PRO A 335 -30.47 38.69 2.72
CA PRO A 335 -31.94 38.60 2.73
C PRO A 335 -32.60 38.96 1.39
N TYR A 336 -31.93 39.74 0.54
CA TYR A 336 -32.47 40.24 -0.73
C TYR A 336 -31.99 39.44 -1.95
N LEU A 337 -31.31 38.31 -1.73
CA LEU A 337 -30.90 37.42 -2.81
C LEU A 337 -32.11 36.59 -3.30
N GLU A 338 -32.63 36.94 -4.48
CA GLU A 338 -33.84 36.33 -5.05
C GLU A 338 -33.55 35.00 -5.78
N GLU A 339 -32.38 34.86 -6.39
CA GLU A 339 -31.99 33.67 -7.16
C GLU A 339 -31.11 32.71 -6.34
N PHE A 340 -31.40 31.41 -6.41
CA PHE A 340 -30.55 30.37 -5.82
C PHE A 340 -29.52 29.90 -6.84
N SER A 341 -28.25 30.21 -6.59
CA SER A 341 -27.12 29.62 -7.32
C SER A 341 -26.43 28.57 -6.44
N VAL A 342 -26.15 27.41 -7.03
CA VAL A 342 -25.37 26.35 -6.36
C VAL A 342 -23.95 26.84 -6.08
N ALA A 343 -23.37 27.65 -6.96
CA ALA A 343 -22.03 28.20 -6.77
C ALA A 343 -21.97 29.10 -5.53
N ASP A 344 -22.97 29.96 -5.33
CA ASP A 344 -23.04 30.86 -4.16
C ASP A 344 -23.22 30.07 -2.87
N PHE A 345 -24.02 29.00 -2.92
CA PHE A 345 -24.15 28.09 -1.78
C PHE A 345 -22.83 27.37 -1.45
N LEU A 346 -22.09 26.90 -2.46
CA LEU A 346 -20.78 26.26 -2.24
C LEU A 346 -19.77 27.24 -1.66
N SER A 347 -19.72 28.48 -2.15
CA SER A 347 -18.90 29.54 -1.58
C SER A 347 -19.30 29.86 -0.13
N SER A 348 -20.59 29.77 0.22
CA SER A 348 -21.05 29.99 1.60
C SER A 348 -20.61 28.90 2.59
N LEU A 349 -20.33 27.68 2.12
CA LEU A 349 -19.84 26.57 2.97
C LEU A 349 -18.38 26.78 3.41
N GLU A 350 -17.64 27.61 2.70
CA GLU A 350 -16.24 27.94 2.98
C GLU A 350 -16.08 28.59 4.37
N TYR A 351 -16.95 29.53 4.72
CA TYR A 351 -16.93 30.22 6.02
C TYR A 351 -17.07 29.27 7.23
N PRO A 352 -18.13 28.45 7.37
CA PRO A 352 -18.24 27.53 8.49
C PRO A 352 -17.14 26.46 8.47
N TYR A 353 -16.61 26.09 7.30
CA TYR A 353 -15.46 25.20 7.22
C TYR A 353 -14.20 25.81 7.84
N TYR A 354 -13.80 27.03 7.48
CA TYR A 354 -12.63 27.69 8.08
C TYR A 354 -12.79 27.95 9.58
N ASN A 355 -14.02 28.22 10.03
CA ASN A 355 -14.34 28.31 11.46
C ASN A 355 -13.99 27.03 12.25
N LEU A 356 -13.99 25.83 11.63
CA LEU A 356 -13.54 24.59 12.29
C LEU A 356 -12.05 24.61 12.65
N TYR A 357 -11.26 25.40 11.93
CA TYR A 357 -9.82 25.53 12.14
C TYR A 357 -9.45 26.75 13.00
N GLY A 358 -10.45 27.50 13.48
CA GLY A 358 -10.26 28.68 14.32
C GLY A 358 -10.08 29.99 13.56
N GLU A 359 -10.21 29.98 12.23
CA GLU A 359 -10.26 31.20 11.42
C GLU A 359 -11.67 31.80 11.46
N ILE A 360 -11.94 32.56 12.52
CA ILE A 360 -13.23 33.21 12.74
C ILE A 360 -13.10 34.66 12.29
N GLU A 361 -13.71 34.98 11.15
CA GLU A 361 -13.83 36.35 10.66
C GLU A 361 -15.18 36.96 11.11
N PRO A 362 -15.24 37.69 12.24
CA PRO A 362 -16.48 38.33 12.67
C PRO A 362 -16.94 39.42 11.68
N ASP A 363 -16.00 40.02 10.94
CA ASP A 363 -16.25 41.14 10.02
C ASP A 363 -16.97 40.72 8.73
N GLY A 364 -16.77 39.47 8.30
CA GLY A 364 -17.50 38.87 7.17
C GLY A 364 -18.97 38.61 7.47
N LEU A 365 -19.32 38.38 8.74
CA LEU A 365 -20.70 38.15 9.21
C LEU A 365 -21.41 39.44 9.66
N SER A 366 -20.66 40.45 10.10
CA SER A 366 -21.21 41.67 10.70
C SER A 366 -21.61 42.76 9.69
N GLY A 367 -21.44 42.53 8.38
CA GLY A 367 -21.73 43.55 7.36
C GLY A 367 -20.77 44.74 7.38
N MET A 368 -19.65 44.64 8.11
CA MET A 368 -18.62 45.69 8.21
C MET A 368 -17.45 45.47 7.24
N ARG A 369 -17.71 44.92 6.05
CA ARG A 369 -16.68 44.87 5.01
C ARG A 369 -16.44 46.30 4.51
N THR A 370 -15.25 46.84 4.75
CA THR A 370 -14.86 48.22 4.39
C THR A 370 -15.00 48.51 2.89
N ASP A 371 -15.00 47.46 2.09
CA ASP A 371 -14.88 47.54 0.63
C ASP A 371 -16.24 47.49 -0.08
N CYS A 372 -17.36 47.47 0.66
CA CYS A 372 -18.69 47.34 0.05
C CYS A 372 -19.83 47.99 0.84
N ALA A 373 -20.76 48.62 0.11
CA ALA A 373 -21.99 49.13 0.69
C ALA A 373 -22.93 47.97 1.11
N PRO A 374 -23.54 48.03 2.31
CA PRO A 374 -24.40 46.97 2.84
C PRO A 374 -25.74 46.92 2.09
N ASN A 375 -25.75 46.25 0.94
CA ASN A 375 -26.91 46.16 0.06
C ASN A 375 -27.74 44.87 0.28
N GLY A 376 -27.26 43.92 1.08
CA GLY A 376 -27.93 42.64 1.37
C GLY A 376 -28.13 41.69 0.18
N ILE A 377 -27.55 42.05 -0.98
CA ILE A 377 -27.50 41.26 -2.22
C ILE A 377 -26.06 40.78 -2.44
N ASN A 378 -25.11 41.70 -2.63
CA ASN A 378 -23.70 41.37 -2.83
C ASN A 378 -22.86 41.45 -1.55
N CYS A 379 -23.39 42.11 -0.51
CA CYS A 379 -22.68 42.37 0.73
C CYS A 379 -23.55 42.10 1.95
N PRO A 380 -22.98 41.46 2.98
CA PRO A 380 -23.75 40.91 4.08
C PRO A 380 -24.40 42.01 4.92
N LEU A 381 -25.62 41.77 5.40
CA LEU A 381 -26.30 42.64 6.36
C LEU A 381 -26.09 42.13 7.79
N ALA A 382 -25.85 43.04 8.73
CA ALA A 382 -25.73 42.70 10.13
C ALA A 382 -27.06 42.13 10.68
N ASN A 383 -27.05 40.89 11.15
CA ASN A 383 -28.20 40.26 11.77
C ASN A 383 -27.83 39.63 13.13
N PRO A 384 -28.45 40.03 14.25
CA PRO A 384 -28.13 39.49 15.56
C PRO A 384 -28.36 37.98 15.67
N MET A 385 -29.32 37.42 14.93
CA MET A 385 -29.57 35.97 14.94
C MET A 385 -28.41 35.18 14.33
N SER A 386 -27.73 35.74 13.33
CA SER A 386 -26.55 35.12 12.71
C SER A 386 -25.42 34.98 13.74
N ASN A 387 -25.20 36.02 14.55
CA ASN A 387 -24.21 36.00 15.63
C ASN A 387 -24.51 34.93 16.69
N VAL A 388 -25.78 34.79 17.09
CA VAL A 388 -26.19 33.76 18.06
C VAL A 388 -25.95 32.35 17.49
N LEU A 389 -26.34 32.10 16.24
CA LEU A 389 -26.13 30.82 15.58
C LEU A 389 -24.65 30.52 15.39
N GLN A 390 -23.82 31.53 15.08
CA GLN A 390 -22.37 31.40 14.99
C GLN A 390 -21.76 30.97 16.33
N VAL A 391 -22.17 31.56 17.44
CA VAL A 391 -21.69 31.16 18.79
C VAL A 391 -22.09 29.72 19.11
N LEU A 392 -23.35 29.35 18.83
CA LEU A 392 -23.82 27.97 19.02
C LEU A 392 -23.05 26.98 18.13
N TYR A 393 -22.82 27.33 16.86
CA TYR A 393 -22.04 26.54 15.93
C TYR A 393 -20.62 26.29 16.45
N LEU A 394 -19.91 27.34 16.89
CA LEU A 394 -18.55 27.21 17.43
C LEU A 394 -18.53 26.33 18.69
N PHE A 395 -19.56 26.42 19.54
CA PHE A 395 -19.71 25.53 20.68
C PHE A 395 -19.85 24.06 20.25
N PHE A 396 -20.77 23.75 19.34
CA PHE A 396 -20.94 22.38 18.86
C PHE A 396 -19.72 21.86 18.08
N ALA A 397 -19.12 22.70 17.24
CA ALA A 397 -18.05 22.29 16.37
C ALA A 397 -16.71 22.16 17.11
N LEU A 398 -16.24 23.23 17.75
CA LEU A 398 -14.91 23.24 18.37
C LEU A 398 -14.91 22.56 19.73
N VAL A 399 -15.93 22.78 20.56
CA VAL A 399 -15.97 22.24 21.93
C VAL A 399 -16.47 20.80 21.94
N LEU A 400 -17.45 20.45 21.11
CA LEU A 400 -18.01 19.09 21.08
C LEU A 400 -17.40 18.22 19.99
N LEU A 401 -17.51 18.58 18.71
CA LEU A 401 -17.12 17.71 17.59
C LEU A 401 -15.61 17.47 17.54
N ILE A 402 -14.78 18.50 17.56
CA ILE A 402 -13.31 18.33 17.49
C ILE A 402 -12.79 17.52 18.68
N ASN A 403 -13.28 17.80 19.90
CA ASN A 403 -12.88 17.03 21.08
C ASN A 403 -13.34 15.57 21.02
N LEU A 404 -14.54 15.30 20.50
CA LEU A 404 -15.01 13.94 20.26
C LEU A 404 -14.15 13.23 19.20
N LEU A 405 -13.77 13.92 18.13
CA LEU A 405 -12.89 13.37 17.10
C LEU A 405 -11.53 12.98 17.67
N ILE A 406 -10.94 13.83 18.50
CA ILE A 406 -9.67 13.55 19.19
C ILE A 406 -9.82 12.31 20.09
N ALA A 407 -10.95 12.18 20.80
CA ALA A 407 -11.22 11.01 21.65
C ALA A 407 -11.34 9.72 20.82
N VAL A 408 -12.06 9.75 19.69
CA VAL A 408 -12.19 8.59 18.77
C VAL A 408 -10.82 8.20 18.20
N PHE A 409 -10.02 9.16 17.75
CA PHE A 409 -8.66 8.89 17.27
C PHE A 409 -7.76 8.30 18.35
N SER A 410 -7.88 8.79 19.59
CA SER A 410 -7.13 8.28 20.72
C SER A 410 -7.50 6.82 21.04
N GLU A 411 -8.79 6.49 21.00
CA GLU A 411 -9.26 5.11 21.19
C GLU A 411 -8.73 4.17 20.09
N VAL A 412 -8.82 4.59 18.83
CA VAL A 412 -8.31 3.82 17.69
C VAL A 412 -6.79 3.63 17.79
N PHE A 413 -6.06 4.68 18.18
CA PHE A 413 -4.62 4.63 18.40
C PHE A 413 -4.27 3.63 19.51
N ASN A 414 -4.90 3.73 20.67
CA ASN A 414 -4.62 2.87 21.81
C ASN A 414 -4.95 1.40 21.53
N ARG A 415 -6.02 1.14 20.77
CA ARG A 415 -6.38 -0.21 20.33
C ARG A 415 -5.36 -0.83 19.36
N LEU A 416 -4.81 -0.02 18.44
CA LEU A 416 -3.96 -0.51 17.35
C LEU A 416 -2.47 -0.44 17.65
N SER A 417 -2.01 0.55 18.43
CA SER A 417 -0.61 0.75 18.83
C SER A 417 0.08 -0.54 19.32
N PRO A 418 -0.50 -1.36 20.23
CA PRO A 418 0.15 -2.58 20.70
C PRO A 418 0.33 -3.65 19.61
N LYS A 419 -0.48 -3.63 18.54
CA LYS A 419 -0.44 -4.61 17.43
C LYS A 419 0.24 -4.05 16.17
N ALA A 420 0.51 -2.74 16.12
CA ALA A 420 0.97 -2.08 14.91
C ALA A 420 2.36 -2.56 14.47
N LEU A 421 3.25 -2.83 15.43
CA LEU A 421 4.57 -3.37 15.14
C LEU A 421 4.48 -4.76 14.50
N ASP A 422 3.56 -5.60 14.99
CA ASP A 422 3.37 -6.97 14.51
C ASP A 422 2.79 -7.00 13.10
N LEU A 423 1.79 -6.16 12.85
CA LEU A 423 1.22 -5.94 11.51
C LEU A 423 2.29 -5.42 10.54
N TRP A 424 3.14 -4.51 10.99
CA TRP A 424 4.26 -3.99 10.19
C TRP A 424 5.27 -5.06 9.84
N GLN A 425 5.60 -5.95 10.76
CA GLN A 425 6.53 -7.05 10.52
C GLN A 425 6.03 -8.02 9.45
N LEU A 426 4.73 -8.35 9.44
CA LEU A 426 4.11 -9.17 8.39
C LEU A 426 4.12 -8.46 7.02
N ASP A 427 3.79 -7.16 6.99
CA ASP A 427 3.81 -6.39 5.74
C ASP A 427 5.24 -6.28 5.19
N ARG A 428 6.22 -6.03 6.06
CA ARG A 428 7.65 -6.00 5.69
C ARG A 428 8.11 -7.33 5.10
N LEU A 429 7.72 -8.47 5.67
CA LEU A 429 8.01 -9.79 5.12
C LEU A 429 7.43 -9.93 3.70
N THR A 430 6.16 -9.56 3.54
CA THR A 430 5.45 -9.60 2.25
C THR A 430 6.15 -8.73 1.19
N LYS A 431 6.53 -7.50 1.56
CA LYS A 431 7.28 -6.59 0.69
C LYS A 431 8.65 -7.17 0.32
N THR A 432 9.38 -7.73 1.26
CA THR A 432 10.71 -8.32 1.02
C THR A 432 10.66 -9.44 -0.01
N GLN A 433 9.71 -10.37 0.12
CA GLN A 433 9.50 -11.44 -0.84
C GLN A 433 9.10 -10.92 -2.23
N ASN A 434 8.28 -9.86 -2.29
CA ASN A 434 7.92 -9.23 -3.56
C ASN A 434 9.15 -8.62 -4.25
N TYR A 435 10.07 -8.00 -3.50
CA TYR A 435 11.31 -7.47 -4.05
C TYR A 435 12.33 -8.55 -4.45
N ARG A 436 12.30 -9.73 -3.81
CA ARG A 436 13.12 -10.89 -4.21
C ARG A 436 12.86 -11.29 -5.66
N ASN A 437 11.60 -11.38 -6.06
CA ASN A 437 11.19 -11.80 -7.42
C ASN A 437 11.26 -10.68 -8.47
N ARG A 438 11.47 -9.43 -8.05
CA ARG A 438 11.60 -8.27 -8.95
C ARG A 438 12.99 -8.23 -9.60
N SER A 439 13.03 -7.62 -10.78
CA SER A 439 14.27 -7.31 -11.48
C SER A 439 15.17 -6.41 -10.64
N ALA A 440 16.49 -6.50 -10.82
CA ALA A 440 17.46 -5.62 -10.17
C ALA A 440 17.34 -4.16 -10.66
N VAL A 441 16.94 -3.99 -11.92
CA VAL A 441 16.74 -2.68 -12.54
C VAL A 441 15.40 -2.09 -12.08
N PRO A 442 15.35 -0.83 -11.66
CA PRO A 442 14.12 -0.19 -11.21
C PRO A 442 13.16 0.04 -12.38
N LYS A 443 11.88 0.22 -12.09
CA LYS A 443 10.89 0.71 -13.05
C LYS A 443 11.12 2.21 -13.26
N PRO A 444 11.01 2.74 -14.49
CA PRO A 444 10.55 2.12 -15.74
C PRO A 444 11.64 1.42 -16.58
N TYR A 445 12.92 1.55 -16.21
CA TYR A 445 14.05 1.09 -17.05
C TYR A 445 14.15 -0.45 -17.19
N SER A 446 13.38 -1.20 -16.40
CA SER A 446 13.30 -2.65 -16.47
C SER A 446 12.31 -3.18 -17.54
N LEU A 447 11.80 -2.33 -18.44
CA LEU A 447 10.82 -2.69 -19.47
C LEU A 447 11.18 -3.98 -20.24
N PHE A 448 12.41 -4.07 -20.74
CA PHE A 448 12.87 -5.25 -21.49
C PHE A 448 12.83 -6.55 -20.68
N THR A 449 13.10 -6.49 -19.37
CA THR A 449 13.07 -7.68 -18.51
C THR A 449 11.64 -8.20 -18.30
N TYR A 450 10.66 -7.29 -18.23
CA TYR A 450 9.25 -7.68 -18.14
C TYR A 450 8.72 -8.14 -19.49
N ALA A 451 9.10 -7.48 -20.59
CA ALA A 451 8.78 -7.92 -21.94
C ALA A 451 9.29 -9.35 -22.18
N TYR A 452 10.55 -9.65 -21.82
CA TYR A 452 11.09 -11.00 -21.90
C TYR A 452 10.32 -12.01 -21.03
N LYS A 453 9.96 -11.66 -19.79
CA LYS A 453 9.17 -12.54 -18.92
C LYS A 453 7.81 -12.85 -19.53
N ILE A 454 7.11 -11.85 -20.07
CA ILE A 454 5.81 -12.02 -20.73
C ILE A 454 5.96 -12.86 -22.00
N CYS A 455 6.94 -12.58 -22.86
CA CYS A 455 7.19 -13.34 -24.09
C CYS A 455 7.57 -14.79 -23.84
N ARG A 456 8.41 -15.07 -22.82
CA ARG A 456 8.73 -16.45 -22.43
C ARG A 456 7.48 -17.17 -21.93
N PHE A 457 6.61 -16.49 -21.19
CA PHE A 457 5.36 -17.05 -20.70
C PHE A 457 4.35 -17.32 -21.82
N SER A 458 4.20 -16.41 -22.78
CA SER A 458 3.34 -16.61 -23.95
C SER A 458 3.85 -17.70 -24.88
N GLY A 459 5.17 -17.87 -25.01
CA GLY A 459 5.78 -19.00 -25.72
C GLY A 459 5.55 -20.35 -25.02
N GLY A 460 5.48 -20.37 -23.69
CA GLY A 460 5.06 -21.55 -22.92
C GLY A 460 3.59 -21.89 -23.14
N PHE A 461 2.72 -20.88 -23.22
CA PHE A 461 1.31 -21.04 -23.56
C PHE A 461 1.11 -21.61 -24.96
N ALA A 462 1.83 -21.10 -25.97
CA ALA A 462 1.76 -21.65 -27.33
C ALA A 462 2.14 -23.14 -27.38
N ARG A 463 3.09 -23.59 -26.54
CA ARG A 463 3.46 -25.01 -26.44
C ARG A 463 2.41 -25.84 -25.72
N VAL A 464 1.84 -25.38 -24.61
CA VAL A 464 0.78 -26.10 -23.87
C VAL A 464 -0.51 -26.15 -24.68
N PHE A 465 -0.86 -25.06 -25.37
CA PHE A 465 -2.03 -25.01 -26.24
C PHE A 465 -1.83 -25.86 -27.50
N ALA A 466 -0.64 -25.84 -28.12
CA ALA A 466 -0.31 -26.75 -29.22
C ALA A 466 -0.32 -28.22 -28.76
N PHE A 467 0.12 -28.53 -27.53
CA PHE A 467 0.10 -29.88 -27.00
C PHE A 467 -1.33 -30.35 -26.68
N SER A 468 -2.15 -29.52 -26.02
CA SER A 468 -3.58 -29.82 -25.77
C SER A 468 -4.41 -29.87 -27.06
N PHE A 469 -4.08 -29.07 -28.07
CA PHE A 469 -4.72 -29.10 -29.38
C PHE A 469 -4.27 -30.33 -30.19
N ALA A 470 -3.00 -30.72 -30.09
CA ALA A 470 -2.48 -31.93 -30.71
C ALA A 470 -3.06 -33.21 -30.06
N THR A 471 -3.23 -33.25 -28.73
CA THR A 471 -3.91 -34.38 -28.06
C THR A 471 -5.40 -34.41 -28.38
N TYR A 472 -6.07 -33.26 -28.47
CA TYR A 472 -7.47 -33.18 -28.91
C TYR A 472 -7.66 -33.65 -30.37
N LEU A 473 -6.71 -33.36 -31.26
CA LEU A 473 -6.70 -33.88 -32.63
C LEU A 473 -6.37 -35.38 -32.69
N PHE A 474 -5.49 -35.88 -31.81
CA PHE A 474 -5.19 -37.31 -31.70
C PHE A 474 -6.40 -38.12 -31.25
N ASP A 475 -7.16 -37.60 -30.28
CA ASP A 475 -8.38 -38.25 -29.74
C ASP A 475 -9.52 -38.27 -30.78
N LYS A 476 -9.62 -37.23 -31.63
CA LYS A 476 -10.55 -37.21 -32.78
C LYS A 476 -10.17 -38.17 -33.92
N ASN A 477 -8.89 -38.47 -34.11
CA ASN A 477 -8.46 -39.42 -35.14
C ASN A 477 -8.61 -40.90 -34.72
N LEU A 478 -8.79 -41.18 -33.43
CA LEU A 478 -9.08 -42.54 -32.92
C LEU A 478 -10.57 -42.91 -32.96
N THR A 479 -11.45 -41.96 -33.31
CA THR A 479 -12.92 -42.15 -33.34
C THR A 479 -13.53 -42.17 -34.75
N SER A 480 -12.71 -42.30 -35.82
CA SER A 480 -13.23 -42.64 -37.15
C SER A 480 -13.37 -44.17 -37.28
N PRO A 481 -14.60 -44.72 -37.40
CA PRO A 481 -14.76 -46.14 -37.68
C PRO A 481 -14.37 -46.41 -39.13
N VAL A 482 -13.48 -47.39 -39.33
CA VAL A 482 -13.39 -48.14 -40.60
C VAL A 482 -14.39 -49.27 -40.54
#